data_AF-A0AAD6YT72-F1
#
_entry.id   AF-A0AAD6YT72-F1
#
_cell.length_a   1.000
_cell.length_b   1.000
_cell.length_c   1.000
_cell.angle_alpha   90.00
_cell.angle_beta   90.00
_cell.angle_gamma   90.00
#
_symmetry.space_group_name_H-M   'P 1'
#
loop_
_entity.id
_entity.type
_entity.pdbx_description
1 polymer ?
#
loop_
_entity_poly.entity_id
_entity_poly.type
_entity_poly.pdbx_seq_one_letter_code
_entity_poly.pdbx_strand_id
1 'polypeptide(L)'
;MSLASSTGFRSPARSNAASPSPVPPPPPRPTFDAELLKNYTKALLSTTLHSALWPDAKERETVKGWMKEIGDRVKARMLEIQPTGFKYIVLTQINENLGQGGRSVHSRAYTL
;
A
#
# COMPACT_ATOMS: atom_id res chain seq x y z
N MET A 1 39.50 63.95 34.78
CA MET A 1 39.46 62.48 34.62
C MET A 1 38.02 62.10 34.35
N SER A 2 37.85 61.22 33.36
CA SER A 2 36.61 60.87 32.64
C SER A 2 35.51 60.26 33.51
N LEU A 3 34.22 60.52 33.21
CA LEU A 3 33.30 59.54 32.59
C LEU A 3 31.85 60.06 32.51
N ALA A 4 31.31 60.02 31.29
CA ALA A 4 29.90 60.20 30.97
C ALA A 4 29.05 59.01 31.46
N SER A 5 27.75 59.21 31.69
CA SER A 5 26.80 58.11 31.91
C SER A 5 25.47 58.37 31.20
N SER A 6 25.40 57.76 30.02
CA SER A 6 24.25 57.13 29.34
C SER A 6 22.92 57.90 29.27
N THR A 7 22.69 58.54 28.12
CA THR A 7 21.36 58.71 27.54
C THR A 7 20.73 57.32 27.31
N GLY A 8 19.59 57.07 27.94
CA GLY A 8 18.81 55.85 27.76
C GLY A 8 18.26 55.78 26.34
N PHE A 9 18.88 54.96 25.49
CA PHE A 9 18.34 54.61 24.18
C PHE A 9 17.18 53.64 24.36
N ARG A 10 15.96 54.15 24.13
CA ARG A 10 14.74 53.36 23.97
C ARG A 10 14.90 52.41 22.78
N SER A 11 14.81 51.11 23.01
CA SER A 11 14.82 50.10 21.95
C SER A 11 13.65 50.34 20.97
N PRO A 12 13.84 50.20 19.65
CA PRO A 12 12.72 50.22 18.72
C PRO A 12 11.84 48.98 18.96
N ALA A 13 10.53 49.16 18.81
CA ALA A 13 9.56 48.08 18.92
C ALA A 13 9.96 46.94 17.98
N ARG A 14 10.03 45.71 18.50
CA ARG A 14 10.13 44.51 17.65
C ARG A 14 8.94 44.52 16.71
N SER A 15 9.23 44.57 15.41
CA SER A 15 8.28 44.34 14.33
C SER A 15 7.47 43.08 14.68
N ASN A 16 6.14 43.18 14.67
CA ASN A 16 5.25 42.02 14.73
C ASN A 16 5.56 41.14 13.52
N ALA A 17 6.46 40.17 13.68
CA ALA A 17 6.59 39.08 12.74
C ALA A 17 5.22 38.39 12.70
N ALA A 18 4.55 38.47 11.55
CA ALA A 18 3.31 37.75 11.30
C ALA A 18 3.53 36.29 11.72
N SER A 19 2.70 35.82 12.66
CA SER A 19 2.69 34.41 13.04
C SER A 19 2.57 33.57 11.76
N PRO A 20 3.36 32.49 11.60
CA PRO A 20 3.19 31.60 10.46
C PRO A 20 1.73 31.13 10.46
N SER A 21 1.03 31.44 9.38
CA SER A 21 -0.36 31.05 9.18
C SER A 21 -0.47 29.53 9.38
N PRO A 22 -1.54 29.01 10.03
CA PRO A 22 -1.70 27.57 10.25
C PRO A 22 -1.60 26.82 8.92
N VAL A 23 -0.61 25.95 8.79
CA VAL A 23 -0.50 25.07 7.63
C VAL A 23 -1.73 24.16 7.64
N PRO A 24 -2.54 24.11 6.57
CA PRO A 24 -3.69 23.22 6.53
C PRO A 24 -3.22 21.76 6.69
N PRO A 25 -4.00 20.92 7.39
CA PRO A 25 -3.65 19.52 7.57
C PRO A 25 -3.56 18.81 6.20
N PRO A 26 -2.67 17.80 6.06
CA PRO A 26 -2.53 17.08 4.81
C PRO A 26 -3.85 16.38 4.43
N PRO A 27 -4.14 16.23 3.13
CA PRO A 27 -5.33 15.53 2.68
C PRO A 27 -5.34 14.08 3.20
N PRO A 28 -6.53 13.51 3.47
CA PRO A 28 -6.64 12.13 3.92
C PRO A 28 -6.03 11.18 2.89
N ARG A 29 -5.36 10.14 3.37
CA ARG A 29 -4.83 9.10 2.48
C ARG A 29 -5.99 8.41 1.79
N PRO A 30 -5.89 8.12 0.48
CA PRO A 30 -6.90 7.35 -0.21
C PRO A 30 -7.06 5.98 0.45
N THR A 31 -8.28 5.45 0.42
CA THR A 31 -8.61 4.10 0.90
C THR A 31 -9.02 3.25 -0.30
N PHE A 32 -8.60 1.99 -0.31
CA PHE A 32 -8.91 1.05 -1.39
C PHE A 32 -10.08 0.17 -0.95
N ASP A 33 -11.10 0.01 -1.81
CA ASP A 33 -12.24 -0.88 -1.53
C ASP A 33 -11.82 -2.35 -1.72
N ALA A 34 -11.39 -2.95 -0.61
CA ALA A 34 -10.92 -4.33 -0.58
C ALA A 34 -12.05 -5.37 -0.75
N GLU A 35 -13.29 -5.04 -0.41
CA GLU A 35 -14.40 -6.00 -0.50
C GLU A 35 -14.79 -6.25 -1.96
N LEU A 36 -14.75 -5.21 -2.81
CA LEU A 36 -14.92 -5.37 -4.26
C LEU A 36 -13.88 -6.32 -4.86
N LEU A 37 -12.60 -6.15 -4.49
CA LEU A 37 -11.53 -7.02 -4.96
C LEU A 37 -11.68 -8.44 -4.43
N LYS A 38 -12.00 -8.61 -3.14
CA LYS A 38 -12.17 -9.92 -2.49
C LYS A 38 -13.31 -10.73 -3.11
N ASN A 39 -14.45 -10.11 -3.37
CA ASN A 39 -15.60 -10.77 -4.00
C ASN A 39 -15.26 -11.20 -5.43
N TYR A 40 -14.60 -10.32 -6.20
CA TYR A 40 -14.08 -10.68 -7.52
C TYR A 40 -13.09 -11.84 -7.46
N THR A 41 -12.10 -11.80 -6.56
CA THR A 41 -11.07 -12.85 -6.43
C THR A 41 -11.68 -14.20 -6.09
N LYS A 42 -12.70 -14.25 -5.21
CA LYS A 42 -13.41 -15.50 -4.92
C LYS A 42 -14.08 -16.08 -6.17
N ALA A 43 -14.79 -15.24 -6.93
CA ALA A 43 -15.45 -15.67 -8.16
C ALA A 43 -14.42 -16.13 -9.20
N LEU A 44 -13.32 -15.37 -9.38
CA LEU A 44 -12.22 -15.69 -10.27
C LEU A 44 -11.61 -17.06 -9.95
N LEU A 45 -11.19 -17.27 -8.70
CA LEU A 45 -10.59 -18.53 -8.26
C LEU A 45 -11.54 -19.70 -8.47
N SER A 46 -12.82 -19.51 -8.14
CA SER A 46 -13.85 -20.51 -8.43
C SER A 46 -13.87 -20.81 -9.93
N THR A 47 -14.04 -19.82 -10.80
CA THR A 47 -14.15 -20.07 -12.25
C THR A 47 -12.90 -20.68 -12.88
N THR A 48 -11.70 -20.29 -12.44
CA THR A 48 -10.45 -20.75 -13.04
C THR A 48 -10.05 -22.13 -12.54
N LEU A 49 -10.36 -22.48 -11.28
CA LEU A 49 -9.86 -23.71 -10.65
C LEU A 49 -10.97 -24.72 -10.29
N HIS A 50 -12.26 -24.43 -10.57
CA HIS A 50 -13.38 -25.29 -10.16
C HIS A 50 -13.21 -26.77 -10.54
N SER A 51 -12.75 -27.03 -11.76
CA SER A 51 -12.55 -28.37 -12.32
C SER A 51 -11.07 -28.72 -12.48
N ALA A 52 -10.17 -27.91 -11.92
CA ALA A 52 -8.74 -28.14 -12.02
C ALA A 52 -8.34 -29.33 -11.12
N LEU A 53 -7.68 -30.32 -11.71
CA LEU A 53 -6.96 -31.35 -10.98
C LEU A 53 -5.51 -30.92 -10.81
N TRP A 54 -4.89 -31.31 -9.70
CA TRP A 54 -3.48 -31.02 -9.49
C TRP A 54 -2.65 -31.68 -10.61
N PRO A 55 -1.89 -30.92 -11.41
CA PRO A 55 -1.18 -31.49 -12.55
C PRO A 55 -0.01 -32.36 -12.10
N ASP A 56 0.31 -33.37 -12.91
CA ASP A 56 1.49 -34.19 -12.72
C ASP A 56 2.78 -33.35 -12.77
N ALA A 57 3.88 -33.89 -12.24
CA ALA A 57 5.16 -33.17 -12.17
C ALA A 57 5.68 -32.66 -13.53
N LYS A 58 5.28 -33.30 -14.64
CA LYS A 58 5.62 -32.90 -16.01
C LYS A 58 4.82 -31.69 -16.50
N GLU A 59 3.70 -31.38 -15.85
CA GLU A 59 2.72 -30.35 -16.23
C GLU A 59 2.74 -29.15 -15.27
N ARG A 60 3.85 -28.96 -14.54
CA ARG A 60 4.02 -27.82 -13.61
C ARG A 60 3.86 -26.46 -14.28
N GLU A 61 4.04 -26.37 -15.59
CA GLU A 61 3.81 -25.14 -16.35
C GLU A 61 2.33 -24.72 -16.35
N THR A 62 1.41 -25.69 -16.26
CA THR A 62 -0.03 -25.42 -16.10
C THR A 62 -0.30 -24.63 -14.83
N VAL A 63 0.30 -25.03 -13.70
CA VAL A 63 0.17 -24.32 -12.42
C VAL A 63 0.74 -22.89 -12.51
N LYS A 64 1.88 -22.71 -13.20
CA LYS A 64 2.43 -21.37 -13.47
C LYS A 64 1.49 -20.52 -14.33
N GLY A 65 0.86 -21.13 -15.33
CA GLY A 65 -0.15 -20.51 -16.18
C GLY A 65 -1.31 -19.97 -15.35
N TRP A 66 -1.87 -20.78 -14.45
CA TRP A 66 -2.92 -20.35 -13.52
C TRP A 66 -2.47 -19.20 -12.62
N MET A 67 -1.28 -19.32 -12.00
CA MET A 67 -0.74 -18.27 -11.13
C MET A 67 -0.58 -16.93 -11.87
N LYS A 68 -0.09 -16.98 -13.12
CA LYS A 68 0.06 -15.81 -13.97
C LYS A 68 -1.29 -15.20 -14.36
N GLU A 69 -2.23 -16.01 -14.86
CA GLU A 69 -3.56 -15.53 -15.26
C GLU A 69 -4.29 -14.88 -14.08
N ILE A 70 -4.33 -15.55 -12.93
CA ILE A 70 -4.98 -15.05 -11.73
C ILE A 70 -4.30 -13.75 -11.28
N GLY A 71 -2.97 -13.70 -11.26
CA GLY A 71 -2.20 -12.52 -10.87
C GLY A 71 -2.47 -11.32 -11.77
N ASP A 72 -2.47 -11.52 -13.09
CA ASP A 72 -2.72 -10.49 -14.09
C ASP A 72 -4.16 -9.94 -13.98
N ARG A 73 -5.16 -10.83 -13.83
CA ARG A 73 -6.58 -10.45 -13.70
C ARG A 73 -6.88 -9.71 -12.40
N VAL A 74 -6.29 -10.15 -11.28
CA VAL A 74 -6.40 -9.44 -9.99
C VAL A 74 -5.79 -8.05 -10.11
N LYS A 75 -4.59 -7.93 -10.71
CA LYS A 75 -3.94 -6.62 -10.88
C LYS A 75 -4.74 -5.68 -11.79
N ALA A 76 -5.29 -6.19 -12.89
CA ALA A 76 -6.17 -5.42 -13.75
C ALA A 76 -7.39 -4.92 -12.98
N ARG A 77 -8.03 -5.78 -12.18
CA ARG A 77 -9.17 -5.39 -11.35
C ARG A 77 -8.82 -4.35 -10.29
N MET A 78 -7.64 -4.40 -9.69
CA MET A 78 -7.17 -3.36 -8.75
C MET A 78 -7.07 -1.99 -9.44
N LEU A 79 -6.58 -1.95 -10.68
CA LEU A 79 -6.49 -0.73 -11.48
C LEU A 79 -7.86 -0.20 -11.91
N GLU A 80 -8.82 -1.09 -12.21
CA GLU A 80 -10.20 -0.69 -12.51
C GLU A 80 -10.92 -0.08 -11.30
N ILE A 81 -10.72 -0.66 -10.11
CA ILE A 81 -11.31 -0.15 -8.86
C ILE A 81 -10.73 1.22 -8.52
N GLN A 82 -9.40 1.36 -8.61
CA GLN A 82 -8.73 2.59 -8.24
C GLN A 82 -7.41 2.72 -9.05
N PRO A 83 -7.39 3.50 -10.15
CA PRO A 83 -6.23 3.55 -11.04
C PRO A 83 -5.04 4.35 -10.48
N THR A 84 -5.28 5.25 -9.53
CA THR A 84 -4.26 6.18 -8.99
C THR A 84 -4.27 6.21 -7.46
N GLY A 85 -3.18 6.69 -6.86
CA GLY A 85 -3.03 6.81 -5.41
C GLY A 85 -2.44 5.58 -4.71
N PHE A 86 -2.21 4.48 -5.45
CA PHE A 86 -1.61 3.25 -4.93
C PHE A 86 -0.61 2.64 -5.91
N LYS A 87 0.35 1.89 -5.36
CA LYS A 87 1.22 0.99 -6.13
C LYS A 87 0.79 -0.45 -5.87
N TYR A 88 0.40 -1.16 -6.92
CA TYR A 88 -0.12 -2.52 -6.81
C TYR A 88 0.95 -3.57 -7.09
N ILE A 89 1.08 -4.52 -6.16
CA ILE A 89 1.90 -5.73 -6.29
C ILE A 89 0.99 -6.91 -5.97
N VAL A 90 0.95 -7.89 -6.87
CA VAL A 90 0.17 -9.12 -6.71
C VAL A 90 1.13 -10.30 -6.70
N LEU A 91 1.01 -11.13 -5.68
CA LEU A 91 1.75 -12.38 -5.55
C LEU A 91 0.74 -13.51 -5.47
N THR A 92 0.85 -14.46 -6.40
CA THR A 92 -0.05 -15.62 -6.47
C THR A 92 0.75 -16.88 -6.14
N GLN A 93 0.22 -17.71 -5.25
CA GLN A 93 0.77 -19.01 -4.91
C GLN A 93 -0.35 -20.05 -4.91
N ILE A 94 -0.11 -21.17 -5.59
CA ILE A 94 -1.00 -22.31 -5.64
C ILE A 94 -0.17 -23.52 -5.19
N ASN A 95 -0.66 -24.24 -4.19
CA ASN A 95 0.02 -25.39 -3.60
C ASN A 95 -0.96 -26.56 -3.47
N GLU A 96 -0.44 -27.76 -3.63
CA GLU A 96 -1.21 -28.98 -3.39
C GLU A 96 -1.42 -29.17 -1.89
N ASN A 97 -2.64 -29.55 -1.50
CA ASN A 97 -2.90 -29.93 -0.13
C ASN A 97 -2.67 -31.43 0.06
N LEU A 98 -1.48 -31.80 0.54
CA LEU A 98 -1.13 -33.18 0.91
C LEU A 98 -1.21 -33.41 2.43
N GLY A 99 -2.11 -32.68 3.13
CA GLY A 99 -2.23 -32.73 4.59
C GLY A 99 -1.12 -31.96 5.33
N GLN A 100 -0.40 -31.10 4.62
CA GLN A 100 0.67 -30.29 5.17
C GLN A 100 0.09 -29.09 5.93
N GLY A 101 0.57 -28.84 7.15
CA GLY A 101 0.21 -27.64 7.91
C GLY A 101 0.89 -26.40 7.30
N GLY A 102 0.23 -25.72 6.37
CA GLY A 102 0.72 -24.47 5.78
C GLY A 102 0.52 -23.27 6.70
N ARG A 103 1.52 -22.38 6.77
CA ARG A 103 1.38 -21.04 7.36
C ARG A 103 1.90 -20.00 6.37
N SER A 104 1.04 -19.09 5.93
CA SER A 104 1.45 -17.91 5.17
C SER A 104 1.54 -16.72 6.13
N VAL A 105 2.75 -16.22 6.36
CA VAL A 105 3.01 -15.05 7.21
C VAL A 105 3.52 -13.90 6.35
N HIS A 106 2.91 -12.72 6.49
CA HIS A 106 3.41 -11.50 5.88
C HIS A 106 3.66 -10.46 6.98
N SER A 107 4.93 -10.21 7.30
CA SER A 107 5.33 -9.17 8.25
C SER A 107 5.61 -7.87 7.51
N ARG A 108 4.95 -6.77 7.92
CA ARG A 108 5.35 -5.42 7.49
C ARG A 108 6.63 -5.03 8.22
N ALA A 109 7.77 -5.13 7.55
CA ALA A 109 8.97 -4.45 8.00
C ALA A 109 8.89 -2.97 7.56
N TYR A 110 8.44 -2.12 8.46
CA TYR A 110 8.74 -0.68 8.39
C TYR A 110 9.41 -0.31 9.72
N THR A 111 10.73 -0.26 9.71
CA THR A 111 11.49 0.47 10.73
C THR A 111 11.91 1.80 10.09
N LEU A 112 11.73 2.86 10.87
CA LEU A 112 11.91 4.29 10.55
C LEU A 112 13.26 4.62 9.90
#